data_AF-A0A183ESC8-F1
#
_entry.id   AF-A0A183ESC8-F1
#
_cell.length_a   1.000
_cell.length_b   1.000
_cell.length_c   1.000
_cell.angle_alpha   90.00
_cell.angle_beta   90.00
_cell.angle_gamma   90.00
#
_symmetry.space_group_name_H-M   'P 1'
#
loop_
_entity.id
_entity.type
_entity.pdbx_description
1 polymer ?
#
loop_
_entity_poly.entity_id
_entity_poly.type
_entity_poly.pdbx_seq_one_letter_code
_entity_poly.pdbx_strand_id
1 'polypeptide(L)'
;MFNSAATFLDTCGKLTQDNAMKQLSQVLSKLNMDMLNDDSTTEDFITAQKKVQKMCRSGTFQSSEEAQNVALIIAGDVEAIKSAAANLENWFELVPPYLFFAQPRATLPQLRDIVKVSYFDRFI
;
A
#
# COMPACT_ATOMS: atom_id res chain seq x y z
N MET A 1 7.12 -3.70 10.48
CA MET A 1 6.11 -2.62 10.62
C MET A 1 4.71 -2.98 10.03
N PHE A 2 4.52 -4.09 9.31
CA PHE A 2 3.20 -4.48 8.78
C PHE A 2 2.50 -5.64 9.51
N ASN A 3 3.06 -6.11 10.62
CA ASN A 3 2.59 -7.34 11.30
C ASN A 3 1.12 -7.26 11.74
N SER A 4 0.68 -6.10 12.24
CA SER A 4 -0.72 -5.90 12.63
C SER A 4 -1.66 -6.02 11.44
N ALA A 5 -1.31 -5.39 10.30
CA ALA A 5 -2.09 -5.47 9.08
C ALA A 5 -2.12 -6.90 8.50
N ALA A 6 -0.97 -7.58 8.47
CA ALA A 6 -0.88 -8.97 8.01
C ALA A 6 -1.73 -9.91 8.88
N THR A 7 -1.66 -9.76 10.21
CA THR A 7 -2.44 -10.56 11.16
C THR A 7 -3.94 -10.30 11.00
N PHE A 8 -4.33 -9.04 10.83
CA PHE A 8 -5.73 -8.67 10.58
C PHE A 8 -6.26 -9.31 9.30
N LEU A 9 -5.53 -9.18 8.18
CA LEU A 9 -5.93 -9.74 6.89
C LEU A 9 -5.98 -11.27 6.90
N ASP A 10 -5.05 -11.93 7.60
CA ASP A 10 -5.08 -13.38 7.77
C ASP A 10 -6.32 -13.82 8.56
N THR A 11 -6.62 -13.11 9.64
CA THR A 11 -7.81 -13.37 10.47
C THR A 11 -9.09 -13.17 9.68
N CYS A 12 -9.22 -12.04 8.98
CA CYS A 12 -10.36 -11.76 8.11
C CYS A 12 -10.50 -12.82 7.02
N GLY A 13 -9.44 -13.10 6.27
CA GLY A 13 -9.47 -14.11 5.21
C GLY A 13 -9.82 -15.51 5.72
N LYS A 14 -9.40 -15.89 6.95
CA LYS A 14 -9.82 -17.15 7.58
C LYS A 14 -11.32 -17.16 7.89
N LEU A 15 -11.85 -16.08 8.46
CA LEU A 15 -13.26 -15.97 8.83
C LEU A 15 -14.20 -15.89 7.63
N THR A 16 -13.83 -15.13 6.60
CA THR A 16 -14.64 -14.91 5.39
C THR A 16 -14.37 -15.94 4.29
N GLN A 17 -13.37 -16.81 4.49
CA GLN A 17 -12.83 -17.71 3.47
C GLN A 17 -12.28 -16.99 2.22
N ASP A 18 -12.00 -15.69 2.33
CA ASP A 18 -11.46 -14.90 1.22
C ASP A 18 -9.98 -15.22 0.97
N ASN A 19 -9.71 -15.81 -0.20
CA ASN A 19 -8.36 -16.16 -0.62
C ASN A 19 -7.50 -14.94 -1.00
N ALA A 20 -8.09 -13.84 -1.51
CA ALA A 20 -7.34 -12.63 -1.82
C ALA A 20 -6.76 -12.00 -0.55
N MET A 21 -7.55 -11.93 0.53
CA MET A 21 -7.07 -11.42 1.83
C MET A 21 -5.96 -12.29 2.43
N LYS A 22 -6.08 -13.63 2.33
CA LYS A 22 -5.01 -14.55 2.76
C LYS A 22 -3.72 -14.34 1.99
N GLN A 23 -3.81 -14.21 0.66
CA GLN A 23 -2.64 -14.00 -0.18
C GLN A 23 -2.00 -12.64 0.07
N LEU A 24 -2.79 -11.59 0.31
CA LEU A 24 -2.29 -10.28 0.66
C LEU A 24 -1.58 -10.27 2.02
N SER A 25 -2.10 -11.00 3.01
CA SER A 25 -1.42 -11.18 4.30
C SER A 25 -0.04 -11.82 4.14
N GLN A 26 0.09 -12.85 3.30
CA GLN A 26 1.38 -13.49 3.01
C GLN A 26 2.37 -12.56 2.32
N VAL A 27 1.89 -11.61 1.52
CA VAL A 27 2.72 -10.55 0.93
C VAL A 27 3.18 -9.58 2.02
N LEU A 28 2.26 -9.05 2.82
CA LEU A 28 2.55 -8.05 3.84
C LEU A 28 3.49 -8.55 4.94
N SER A 29 3.35 -9.82 5.34
CA SER A 29 4.25 -10.46 6.32
C SER A 29 5.70 -10.57 5.85
N LYS A 30 5.96 -10.47 4.53
CA LYS A 30 7.30 -10.49 3.94
C LYS A 30 7.87 -9.11 3.70
N LEU A 31 7.04 -8.07 3.73
CA LEU A 31 7.50 -6.69 3.62
C LEU A 31 8.10 -6.26 4.96
N ASN A 32 9.40 -5.99 4.97
CA ASN A 32 10.06 -5.36 6.10
C ASN A 32 10.57 -3.97 5.71
N MET A 33 10.24 -2.96 6.50
CA MET A 33 10.70 -1.58 6.27
C MET A 33 12.18 -1.39 6.59
N ASP A 34 12.75 -2.25 7.43
CA ASP A 34 14.20 -2.27 7.67
C ASP A 34 14.97 -2.54 6.37
N MET A 35 14.29 -3.12 5.36
CA MET A 35 14.88 -3.34 4.04
C MET A 35 15.27 -2.05 3.32
N LEU A 36 14.73 -0.90 3.72
CA LEU A 36 15.06 0.40 3.11
C LEU A 36 16.30 1.07 3.74
N ASN A 37 16.87 0.48 4.79
CA ASN A 37 18.01 1.06 5.52
C ASN A 37 19.38 0.61 4.98
N ASP A 38 19.43 -0.46 4.20
CA ASP A 38 20.63 -1.00 3.58
C ASP A 38 20.39 -1.17 2.06
N ASP A 39 21.38 -0.81 1.24
CA ASP A 39 21.32 -0.91 -0.21
C ASP A 39 21.05 -2.36 -0.66
N SER A 40 21.62 -3.34 0.04
CA SER A 40 21.46 -4.77 -0.26
C SER A 40 20.03 -5.27 -0.03
N THR A 41 19.32 -4.71 0.94
CA THR A 41 17.94 -5.10 1.25
C THR A 41 16.92 -4.23 0.49
N THR A 42 17.34 -3.09 -0.04
CA THR A 42 16.46 -2.20 -0.83
C THR A 42 16.01 -2.91 -2.12
N GLU A 43 16.89 -3.71 -2.73
CA GLU A 43 16.54 -4.56 -3.86
C GLU A 43 15.46 -5.61 -3.53
N ASP A 44 15.47 -6.16 -2.31
CA ASP A 44 14.44 -7.10 -1.85
C ASP A 44 13.08 -6.42 -1.74
N PHE A 45 13.05 -5.19 -1.21
CA PHE A 45 11.81 -4.40 -1.14
C PHE A 45 11.25 -4.11 -2.53
N ILE A 46 12.09 -3.66 -3.47
CA ILE A 46 11.70 -3.41 -4.86
C ILE A 46 11.20 -4.70 -5.52
N THR A 47 11.86 -5.83 -5.27
CA THR A 47 11.47 -7.13 -5.81
C THR A 47 10.13 -7.59 -5.26
N ALA A 48 9.90 -7.41 -3.95
CA ALA A 48 8.61 -7.67 -3.32
C ALA A 48 7.50 -6.81 -3.92
N GLN A 49 7.74 -5.49 -4.10
CA GLN A 49 6.78 -4.59 -4.71
C GLN A 49 6.43 -4.98 -6.15
N LYS A 50 7.44 -5.31 -6.99
CA LYS A 50 7.22 -5.79 -8.37
C LYS A 50 6.37 -7.06 -8.41
N LYS A 51 6.55 -7.95 -7.42
CA LYS A 51 5.71 -9.14 -7.28
C LYS A 51 4.25 -8.77 -7.02
N VAL A 52 3.98 -7.79 -6.14
CA VAL A 52 2.61 -7.29 -5.90
C VAL A 52 2.02 -6.69 -7.16
N GLN A 53 2.76 -5.86 -7.89
CA GLN A 53 2.34 -5.30 -9.18
C GLN A 53 1.92 -6.40 -10.16
N LYS A 54 2.70 -7.49 -10.25
CA LYS A 54 2.36 -8.65 -11.09
C LYS A 54 1.07 -9.32 -10.65
N MET A 55 0.89 -9.53 -9.34
CA MET A 55 -0.33 -10.14 -8.77
C MET A 55 -1.58 -9.28 -9.05
N CYS A 56 -1.48 -7.96 -8.91
CA CYS A 56 -2.56 -7.04 -9.28
C CYS A 56 -2.92 -7.17 -10.76
N ARG A 57 -1.92 -7.20 -11.66
CA ARG A 57 -2.14 -7.33 -13.12
C ARG A 57 -2.73 -8.68 -13.51
N SER A 58 -2.41 -9.75 -12.78
CA SER A 58 -3.01 -11.08 -13.02
C SER A 58 -4.41 -11.24 -12.41
N GLY A 59 -4.96 -10.19 -11.79
CA GLY A 59 -6.29 -10.23 -11.18
C GLY A 59 -6.34 -11.03 -9.87
N THR A 60 -5.19 -11.26 -9.23
CA THR A 60 -5.08 -12.13 -8.04
C THR A 60 -5.97 -11.67 -6.87
N PHE A 61 -6.20 -10.36 -6.74
CA PHE A 61 -7.00 -9.80 -5.66
C PHE A 61 -8.40 -9.36 -6.10
N GLN A 62 -8.83 -9.63 -7.34
CA GLN A 62 -10.12 -9.16 -7.88
C GLN A 62 -11.35 -9.69 -7.12
N SER A 63 -11.21 -10.76 -6.35
CA SER A 63 -12.30 -11.31 -5.54
C SER A 63 -12.63 -10.45 -4.31
N SER A 64 -11.77 -9.50 -3.92
CA SER A 64 -12.06 -8.52 -2.87
C SER A 64 -11.53 -7.14 -3.27
N GLU A 65 -12.43 -6.19 -3.34
CA GLU A 65 -12.12 -4.79 -3.64
C GLU A 65 -11.15 -4.20 -2.61
N GLU A 66 -11.34 -4.53 -1.33
CA GLU A 66 -10.48 -4.07 -0.24
C GLU A 66 -9.06 -4.63 -0.37
N ALA A 67 -8.94 -5.94 -0.64
CA ALA A 67 -7.65 -6.57 -0.87
C ALA A 67 -6.95 -5.99 -2.10
N GLN A 68 -7.70 -5.77 -3.19
CA GLN A 68 -7.19 -5.15 -4.40
C GLN A 68 -6.69 -3.71 -4.15
N ASN A 69 -7.45 -2.90 -3.42
CA ASN A 69 -7.08 -1.52 -3.10
C ASN A 69 -5.80 -1.45 -2.25
N VAL A 70 -5.69 -2.27 -1.21
CA VAL A 70 -4.46 -2.34 -0.40
C VAL A 70 -3.28 -2.84 -1.22
N ALA A 71 -3.49 -3.84 -2.09
CA ALA A 71 -2.43 -4.33 -2.97
C ALA A 71 -1.96 -3.27 -3.98
N LEU A 72 -2.86 -2.44 -4.51
CA LEU A 72 -2.52 -1.33 -5.40
C LEU A 72 -1.69 -0.26 -4.67
N ILE A 73 -2.02 0.07 -3.42
CA ILE A 73 -1.22 0.99 -2.59
C ILE A 73 0.21 0.45 -2.42
N ILE A 74 0.36 -0.82 -2.03
CA ILE A 74 1.68 -1.45 -1.86
C ILE A 74 2.45 -1.49 -3.19
N ALA A 75 1.74 -1.71 -4.29
CA ALA A 75 2.29 -1.70 -5.64
C ALA A 75 2.78 -0.32 -6.11
N GLY A 76 2.53 0.74 -5.33
CA GLY A 76 2.93 2.11 -5.64
C GLY A 76 1.96 2.83 -6.58
N ASP A 77 0.71 2.36 -6.70
CA ASP A 77 -0.30 3.02 -7.52
C ASP A 77 -0.71 4.35 -6.87
N VAL A 78 -0.36 5.45 -7.54
CA VAL A 78 -0.59 6.81 -7.01
C VAL A 78 -2.07 7.13 -6.89
N GLU A 79 -2.91 6.64 -7.80
CA GLU A 79 -4.34 6.91 -7.76
C GLU A 79 -5.01 6.14 -6.63
N ALA A 80 -4.63 4.88 -6.39
CA ALA A 80 -5.10 4.12 -5.23
C ALA A 80 -4.68 4.78 -3.90
N ILE A 81 -3.45 5.31 -3.81
CA ILE A 81 -2.98 6.07 -2.65
C ILE A 81 -3.82 7.34 -2.44
N LYS A 82 -4.14 8.09 -3.51
CA LYS A 82 -5.02 9.26 -3.42
C LYS A 82 -6.43 8.88 -3.01
N SER A 83 -6.99 7.80 -3.56
CA SER A 83 -8.33 7.33 -3.22
C SER A 83 -8.43 6.93 -1.75
N ALA A 84 -7.35 6.42 -1.16
CA ALA A 84 -7.30 6.10 0.26
C ALA A 84 -7.47 7.34 1.17
N ALA A 85 -7.18 8.56 0.68
CA ALA A 85 -7.38 9.80 1.41
C ALA A 85 -8.77 9.94 2.00
N ALA A 86 -9.78 9.43 1.28
CA ALA A 86 -11.15 9.52 1.71
C ALA A 86 -11.37 8.83 3.08
N ASN A 87 -10.55 7.84 3.41
CA ASN A 87 -10.72 7.03 4.61
C ASN A 87 -9.74 7.42 5.73
N LEU A 88 -8.90 8.44 5.52
CA LEU A 88 -7.90 8.89 6.49
C LEU A 88 -8.42 10.11 7.26
N GLU A 89 -8.18 10.14 8.56
CA GLU A 89 -8.61 11.24 9.43
C GLU A 89 -7.78 12.51 9.17
N ASN A 90 -6.48 12.34 8.94
CA ASN A 90 -5.54 13.44 8.80
C ASN A 90 -4.73 13.36 7.51
N TRP A 91 -4.50 14.52 6.91
CA TRP A 91 -3.82 14.64 5.63
C TRP A 91 -2.41 14.07 5.58
N PHE A 92 -1.69 14.12 6.70
CA PHE A 92 -0.32 13.64 6.77
C PHE A 92 -0.23 12.11 6.73
N GLU A 93 -1.32 11.39 6.98
CA GLU A 93 -1.37 9.92 6.90
C GLU A 93 -1.17 9.41 5.46
N LEU A 94 -1.31 10.29 4.47
CA LEU A 94 -1.04 9.99 3.05
C LEU A 94 0.44 10.04 2.68
N VAL A 95 1.25 10.74 3.48
CA VAL A 95 2.68 10.94 3.19
C VAL A 95 3.48 9.63 3.29
N PRO A 96 3.34 8.80 4.34
CA PRO A 96 4.05 7.53 4.43
C PRO A 96 3.82 6.59 3.25
N PRO A 97 2.59 6.23 2.83
CA PRO A 97 2.40 5.31 1.71
C PRO A 97 2.93 5.88 0.39
N TYR A 98 2.80 7.19 0.16
CA TYR A 98 3.35 7.83 -1.04
C TYR A 98 4.87 7.76 -1.08
N LEU A 99 5.55 8.05 0.04
CA LEU A 99 7.01 7.94 0.11
C LEU A 99 7.47 6.49 0.00
N PHE A 100 6.85 5.57 0.73
CA PHE A 100 7.35 4.20 0.78
C PHE A 100 7.11 3.41 -0.49
N PHE A 101 5.98 3.63 -1.17
CA PHE A 101 5.58 2.78 -2.28
C PHE A 101 5.63 3.47 -3.63
N ALA A 102 5.36 4.78 -3.72
CA ALA A 102 5.30 5.47 -5.01
C ALA A 102 6.59 6.24 -5.33
N GLN A 103 7.06 7.08 -4.39
CA GLN A 103 8.16 8.00 -4.66
C GLN A 103 9.04 8.25 -3.40
N PRO A 104 9.99 7.34 -3.10
CA PRO A 104 10.85 7.43 -1.90
C PRO A 104 11.70 8.70 -1.80
N ARG A 105 11.94 9.38 -2.93
CA ARG A 105 12.71 10.62 -3.00
C ARG A 105 11.84 11.83 -3.37
N ALA A 106 10.56 11.80 -2.99
CA ALA A 106 9.67 12.92 -3.27
C ALA A 106 10.15 14.19 -2.57
N THR A 107 10.07 15.30 -3.31
CA THR A 107 10.35 16.64 -2.80
C THR A 107 9.16 17.19 -2.02
N LEU A 108 9.39 18.20 -1.18
CA LEU A 108 8.30 18.86 -0.43
C LEU A 108 7.16 19.38 -1.35
N PRO A 109 7.42 19.97 -2.52
CA PRO A 109 6.36 20.32 -3.47
C PRO A 109 5.52 19.12 -3.92
N GLN A 110 6.17 17.98 -4.24
CA GLN A 110 5.45 16.76 -4.66
C GLN A 110 4.59 16.19 -3.53
N LEU A 111 5.09 16.23 -2.28
CA LEU A 111 4.32 15.86 -1.09
C LEU A 111 3.12 16.78 -0.86
N ARG A 112 3.29 18.07 -1.09
CA ARG A 112 2.19 19.04 -1.01
C ARG A 112 1.13 18.75 -2.07
N ASP A 113 1.55 18.45 -3.29
CA ASP A 113 0.64 18.27 -4.42
C ASP A 113 -0.20 16.99 -4.27
N ILE A 114 0.39 15.88 -3.78
CA ILE A 114 -0.37 14.65 -3.48
C ILE A 114 -1.40 14.86 -2.37
N VAL A 115 -1.06 15.62 -1.32
CA VAL A 115 -1.96 15.93 -0.22
C VAL A 115 -3.10 16.86 -0.65
N LYS A 116 -2.79 17.87 -1.48
CA LYS A 116 -3.76 18.88 -1.91
C LYS A 116 -4.95 18.28 -2.65
N VAL A 117 -4.65 17.42 -3.63
CA VAL A 117 -5.66 16.71 -4.44
C VAL A 117 -6.57 15.82 -3.57
N SER A 118 -6.06 15.39 -2.42
CA SER A 118 -6.75 14.42 -1.56
C SER A 118 -7.62 15.05 -0.46
N TYR A 119 -7.28 16.25 0.03
CA TYR A 119 -7.92 16.84 1.21
C TYR A 119 -8.60 18.19 0.98
N PHE A 120 -8.12 18.99 0.04
CA PHE A 120 -8.68 20.34 -0.13
C PHE A 120 -9.97 20.33 -0.97
N ASP A 121 -10.15 19.32 -1.81
CA ASP A 121 -11.39 19.10 -2.56
C ASP A 121 -12.55 18.60 -1.67
N ARG A 122 -12.31 18.28 -0.38
CA ARG A 122 -13.35 17.91 0.59
C ARG A 122 -14.04 19.09 1.27
N PHE A 123 -13.46 20.29 1.18
CA PHE A 123 -13.92 21.49 1.90
C PHE A 123 -14.38 22.61 0.96
N ILE A 124 -14.61 22.31 -0.32
CA ILE A 124 -15.22 23.19 -1.33
C ILE A 124 -16.56 22.57 -1.74
#